data_AF-A0A2V2U7Q6-F1
#
_entry.id   AF-A0A2V2U7Q6-F1
#
_cell.length_a   1.000
_cell.length_b   1.000
_cell.length_c   1.000
_cell.angle_alpha   90.00
_cell.angle_beta   90.00
_cell.angle_gamma   90.00
#
_symmetry.space_group_name_H-M   'P 1'
#
loop_
_entity.id
_entity.type
_entity.pdbx_description
1 polymer ?
#
loop_
_entity_poly.entity_id
_entity_poly.type
_entity_poly.pdbx_seq_one_letter_code
_entity_poly.pdbx_strand_id
1 'polypeptide(L)' 'MGRTIPSFRLTGGEEEREWKVFLNALDKSDRGIFDEMFSISHLYNSACSYAANPIRTRPILMSIVFHHYKKLEAI' A
#
# COMPACT_ATOMS: atom_id res chain seq x y z
N MET A 1 -2.72 -6.53 -28.38
CA MET A 1 -3.72 -5.94 -27.45
C MET A 1 -2.98 -5.48 -26.21
N GLY A 2 -3.03 -4.19 -25.89
CA GLY A 2 -2.40 -3.64 -24.69
C GLY A 2 -3.07 -4.23 -23.44
N ARG A 3 -2.28 -4.64 -22.46
CA ARG A 3 -2.79 -5.24 -21.22
C ARG A 3 -3.54 -4.16 -20.43
N THR A 4 -4.83 -4.37 -20.16
CA THR A 4 -5.59 -3.51 -19.24
C THR A 4 -4.95 -3.57 -17.86
N ILE A 5 -4.55 -2.43 -17.31
CA ILE A 5 -4.11 -2.36 -15.92
C ILE A 5 -5.36 -2.54 -15.07
N PRO A 6 -5.48 -3.62 -14.27
CA PRO A 6 -6.65 -3.83 -13.45
C PRO A 6 -6.75 -2.71 -12.41
N SER A 7 -7.97 -2.39 -11.98
CA SER A 7 -8.16 -1.29 -11.04
C SER A 7 -7.46 -1.59 -9.71
N PHE A 8 -6.79 -0.58 -9.16
CA PHE A 8 -6.03 -0.69 -7.93
C PHE A 8 -6.87 -1.23 -6.76
N ARG A 9 -8.19 -0.95 -6.75
CA ARG A 9 -9.14 -1.47 -5.77
C ARG A 9 -9.31 -2.98 -5.82
N LEU A 10 -9.26 -3.59 -7.00
CA LEU A 10 -9.36 -5.04 -7.15
C LEU A 10 -8.05 -5.74 -6.80
N THR A 11 -6.92 -5.11 -7.14
CA THR A 11 -5.59 -5.72 -7.00
C THR A 11 -4.88 -5.41 -5.69
N GLY A 12 -5.32 -4.40 -4.93
CA GLY A 12 -4.70 -4.02 -3.67
C GLY A 12 -4.72 -5.16 -2.64
N GLY A 13 -5.85 -5.86 -2.55
CA GLY A 13 -5.99 -7.02 -1.67
C GLY A 13 -5.22 -8.27 -2.14
N GLU A 14 -4.73 -8.32 -3.37
CA GLU A 14 -3.79 -9.37 -3.82
C GLU A 14 -2.38 -9.06 -3.33
N GLU A 15 -1.95 -7.80 -3.46
CA GLU A 15 -0.64 -7.37 -2.96
C GLU A 15 -0.52 -7.58 -1.45
N GLU A 16 -1.56 -7.23 -0.67
CA GLU A 16 -1.59 -7.48 0.78
C GLU A 16 -1.34 -8.94 1.15
N ARG A 17 -1.83 -9.88 0.33
CA ARG A 17 -1.60 -11.31 0.57
C ARG A 17 -0.16 -11.71 0.34
N GLU A 18 0.52 -11.09 -0.62
CA GLU A 18 1.96 -11.32 -0.85
C GLU A 18 2.77 -10.84 0.36
N TRP A 19 2.37 -9.74 0.99
CA TRP A 19 3.01 -9.22 2.20
C TRP A 19 2.72 -10.01 3.48
N LYS A 20 1.78 -10.96 3.48
CA LYS A 20 1.53 -11.84 4.64
C LYS A 20 2.75 -12.65 5.05
N VAL A 21 3.62 -13.03 4.11
CA VAL A 21 4.86 -13.76 4.43
C VAL A 21 5.79 -12.87 5.25
N PHE A 22 5.92 -11.60 4.87
CA PHE A 22 6.70 -10.61 5.62
C PHE A 22 6.08 -10.38 7.01
N LEU A 23 4.77 -10.19 7.09
CA LEU A 23 4.05 -10.00 8.35
C LEU A 23 4.24 -11.19 9.30
N ASN A 24 4.22 -12.42 8.79
CA ASN A 24 4.44 -13.62 9.59
C ASN A 24 5.88 -13.76 10.11
N ALA A 25 6.85 -13.12 9.46
CA ALA A 25 8.24 -13.06 9.91
C ALA A 25 8.48 -12.02 11.01
N LEU A 26 7.53 -11.09 11.22
CA LEU A 26 7.58 -10.10 12.30
C LEU A 26 7.12 -10.68 13.65
N ASP A 27 7.60 -10.06 14.72
CA ASP A 27 7.14 -10.30 16.08
C ASP A 27 5.65 -9.93 16.24
N LYS A 28 4.99 -10.56 17.20
CA LYS A 28 3.54 -10.35 17.41
C LYS A 28 3.18 -8.89 17.70
N SER A 29 4.05 -8.12 18.35
CA SER A 29 3.88 -6.69 18.57
C SER A 29 3.85 -5.89 17.27
N ASP A 30 4.73 -6.26 16.34
CA ASP A 30 5.03 -5.45 15.15
C ASP A 30 4.04 -5.73 14.03
N ARG A 31 3.38 -6.90 14.05
CA ARG A 31 2.31 -7.25 13.09
C ARG A 31 1.17 -6.24 13.10
N GLY A 32 0.72 -5.83 14.29
CA GLY A 32 -0.37 -4.84 14.41
C GLY A 32 0.03 -3.48 13.85
N ILE A 33 1.27 -3.06 14.13
CA ILE A 33 1.84 -1.81 13.61
C ILE A 33 1.95 -1.87 12.08
N PHE A 34 2.39 -3.00 11.54
CA PHE A 34 2.52 -3.19 10.11
C PHE A 34 1.15 -3.18 9.40
N ASP A 35 0.14 -3.85 9.95
CA ASP A 35 -1.23 -3.83 9.40
C ASP A 35 -1.81 -2.41 9.41
N GLU A 36 -1.64 -1.67 10.51
CA GLU A 36 -2.06 -0.27 10.60
C GLU A 36 -1.34 0.59 9.55
N MET A 37 -0.02 0.45 9.43
CA MET A 37 0.78 1.14 8.42
C MET A 37 0.30 0.81 7.00
N PHE A 38 0.03 -0.45 6.69
CA PHE A 38 -0.40 -0.86 5.35
C PHE A 38 -1.78 -0.31 5.02
N SER A 39 -2.68 -0.23 6.01
CA SER A 39 -4.03 0.33 5.86
C SER A 39 -4.04 1.79 5.38
N ILE A 40 -2.97 2.55 5.63
CA ILE A 40 -2.79 3.93 5.17
C ILE A 40 -2.86 4.01 3.64
N SER A 41 -2.35 2.99 2.93
CA SER A 41 -2.37 2.95 1.47
C SER A 41 -3.79 3.04 0.89
N HIS A 42 -4.80 2.57 1.63
CA HIS A 42 -6.20 2.65 1.21
C HIS A 42 -6.74 4.07 1.15
N LEU A 43 -6.23 4.98 1.99
CA LEU A 43 -6.61 6.39 1.98
C LEU A 43 -6.24 7.06 0.66
N TYR A 44 -5.19 6.57 0.01
CA TYR A 44 -4.65 7.09 -1.25
C TYR A 44 -5.04 6.23 -2.46
N ASN A 45 -6.01 5.31 -2.32
CA ASN A 45 -6.47 4.42 -3.40
C ASN A 45 -6.81 5.16 -4.70
N SER A 46 -7.36 6.38 -4.62
CA SER A 46 -7.64 7.23 -5.78
C SER A 46 -6.35 7.64 -6.48
N ALA A 47 -5.38 8.19 -5.75
CA ALA A 47 -4.07 8.59 -6.27
C ALA A 47 -3.31 7.39 -6.87
N CYS A 48 -3.35 6.24 -6.20
CA CYS A 48 -2.78 4.99 -6.71
C CYS A 48 -3.41 4.55 -8.02
N SER A 49 -4.73 4.69 -8.16
CA SER A 49 -5.46 4.35 -9.39
C SER A 49 -5.10 5.29 -10.54
N TYR A 50 -4.98 6.59 -10.26
CA TYR A 50 -4.61 7.60 -11.27
C TYR A 50 -3.15 7.51 -11.71
N ALA A 51 -2.25 7.01 -10.87
CA ALA A 51 -0.84 6.84 -11.22
C ALA A 51 -0.62 5.82 -12.36
N ALA A 52 -1.62 4.99 -12.70
CA ALA A 52 -1.58 3.97 -13.75
C ALA A 52 -0.29 3.12 -13.72
N ASN A 53 0.24 2.86 -12.52
CA ASN A 53 1.52 2.20 -12.34
C ASN A 53 1.33 0.68 -12.47
N PRO A 54 2.05 -0.01 -13.38
CA PRO A 54 1.94 -1.45 -13.52
C PRO A 54 2.51 -2.21 -12.31
N ILE A 55 3.40 -1.58 -11.52
CA ILE A 55 3.95 -2.15 -10.29
C ILE A 55 3.21 -1.55 -9.11
N ARG A 56 2.30 -2.32 -8.51
CA ARG A 56 1.37 -1.86 -7.47
C ARG A 56 2.03 -1.52 -6.14
N THR A 57 3.14 -2.18 -5.83
CA THR A 57 3.94 -1.93 -4.63
C THR A 57 4.46 -0.49 -4.58
N ARG A 58 4.75 0.13 -5.73
CA ARG A 58 5.25 1.51 -5.80
C ARG A 58 4.26 2.54 -5.24
N PRO A 59 3.01 2.64 -5.73
CA PRO A 59 2.05 3.58 -5.18
C PRO A 59 1.62 3.23 -3.74
N ILE A 60 1.62 1.96 -3.32
CA ILE A 60 1.38 1.58 -1.92
C ILE A 60 2.46 2.18 -1.01
N LEU A 61 3.73 1.90 -1.30
CA LEU A 61 4.85 2.42 -0.50
C LEU A 61 4.91 3.95 -0.53
N MET A 62 4.66 4.55 -1.70
CA MET A 62 4.63 6.01 -1.83
C MET A 62 3.52 6.64 -0.97
N SER A 63 2.35 6.00 -0.91
CA SER A 63 1.23 6.48 -0.09
C SER A 63 1.56 6.44 1.40
N ILE A 64 2.19 5.36 1.87
CA ILE A 64 2.64 5.21 3.25
C ILE A 64 3.68 6.28 3.59
N VAL A 65 4.72 6.40 2.76
CA VAL A 65 5.79 7.39 2.95
C VAL A 65 5.23 8.82 2.96
N PHE A 66 4.37 9.15 2.00
CA PHE A 66 3.78 10.48 1.89
C PHE A 66 2.92 10.84 3.10
N HIS A 67 2.11 9.89 3.59
CA HIS A 67 1.29 10.09 4.79
C HIS A 67 2.13 10.33 6.03
N HIS A 68 3.19 9.55 6.22
CA HIS A 68 4.10 9.74 7.35
C HIS A 68 4.91 11.04 7.23
N TYR A 69 5.32 11.41 6.01
CA TYR A 69 5.98 12.70 5.76
C TYR A 69 5.09 13.88 6.16
N LYS A 70 3.80 13.86 5.79
CA LYS A 70 2.83 14.87 6.25
C LYS A 70 2.73 14.96 7.76
N LYS A 71 2.69 13.81 8.45
CA LYS A 71 2.67 13.77 9.92
C LYS A 71 3.93 14.38 10.55
N LEU A 72 5.10 14.13 9.96
CA LEU A 72 6.38 14.70 10.42
C LEU A 72 6.43 16.22 10.24
N GLU A 73 5.92 16.71 9.12
CA GLU A 73 5.83 18.14 8.82
C GLU A 73 4.67 18.85 9.57
N ALA A 74 3.87 18.10 10.34
CA ALA A 74 2.65 18.58 11.00
C ALA A 74 1.61 19.23 10.04
N ILE A 75 1.49 18.70 8.82
CA ILE A 75 0.60 19.16 7.74
C ILE A 75 -0.66 18.28 7.60
#